data_AF-A0A1V2ZYG1-F1
#
_entry.id   AF-A0A1V2ZYG1-F1
#
_cell.length_a   1.000
_cell.length_b   1.000
_cell.length_c   1.000
_cell.angle_alpha   90.00
_cell.angle_beta   90.00
_cell.angle_gamma   90.00
#
_symmetry.space_group_name_H-M   'P 1'
#
loop_
_entity.id
_entity.type
_entity.pdbx_description
1 polymer ?
#
loop_
_entity_poly.entity_id
_entity_poly.type
_entity_poly.pdbx_seq_one_letter_code
_entity_poly.pdbx_strand_id
1 'polypeptide(L)'
;MTARIKITFERWKPVDLELGEPSQRGWIDSEGVRMDPEDAEDPSAVEATVEFLNRKGAVHPSSDPPTGIDLWFSTEPEIDFESGDQEIRSYHLYGFSVEEELQVFHRIRYG
;
A
#
# COMPACT_ATOMS: atom_id res chain seq x y z
N MET A 1 0.04 -0.77 19.69
CA MET A 1 -0.97 -0.39 18.68
C MET A 1 -1.20 -1.63 17.81
N THR A 2 -2.35 -1.76 17.17
CA THR A 2 -2.66 -2.92 16.31
C THR A 2 -2.15 -2.62 14.90
N ALA A 3 -1.35 -3.51 14.32
CA ALA A 3 -0.83 -3.38 12.96
C ALA A 3 -1.96 -3.57 11.93
N ARG A 4 -2.11 -2.61 11.02
CA ARG A 4 -3.15 -2.60 9.99
C ARG A 4 -2.65 -2.01 8.68
N ILE A 5 -3.28 -2.42 7.59
CA ILE A 5 -3.11 -1.81 6.27
C ILE A 5 -4.35 -1.00 5.92
N LYS A 6 -4.18 0.32 5.84
CA LYS A 6 -5.24 1.23 5.36
C LYS A 6 -5.05 1.51 3.88
N ILE A 7 -6.13 1.76 3.15
CA ILE A 7 -6.09 1.79 1.68
C ILE A 7 -6.66 3.10 1.17
N THR A 8 -5.87 3.84 0.41
CA THR A 8 -6.30 5.00 -0.37
C THR A 8 -6.30 4.67 -1.86
N PHE A 9 -6.99 5.50 -2.64
CA PHE A 9 -6.96 5.45 -4.09
C PHE A 9 -6.84 6.84 -4.69
N GLU A 10 -6.33 6.87 -5.92
CA GLU A 10 -6.36 8.00 -6.81
C GLU A 10 -6.88 7.55 -8.18
N ARG A 11 -7.79 8.34 -8.76
CA ARG A 11 -8.26 8.15 -10.13
C ARG A 11 -7.85 9.32 -10.99
N TRP A 12 -7.37 8.97 -12.17
CA TRP A 12 -6.79 9.89 -13.14
C TRP A 12 -7.48 9.68 -14.47
N LYS A 13 -8.19 10.70 -14.96
CA LYS A 13 -8.62 10.74 -16.36
C LYS A 13 -7.44 11.11 -17.23
N PRO A 14 -7.47 10.81 -18.54
CA PRO A 14 -6.38 11.19 -19.45
C PRO A 14 -6.01 12.69 -19.39
N VAL A 15 -6.99 13.58 -19.25
CA VAL A 15 -6.77 15.03 -19.13
C VAL A 15 -6.12 15.44 -17.81
N ASP A 16 -6.34 14.67 -16.74
CA ASP A 16 -5.82 14.97 -15.40
C ASP A 16 -4.31 14.73 -15.32
N LEU A 17 -3.80 13.79 -16.11
CA LEU A 17 -2.38 13.46 -16.19
C LEU A 17 -1.54 14.65 -16.65
N GLU A 18 -2.08 15.47 -17.57
CA GLU A 18 -1.42 16.71 -18.03
C GLU A 18 -1.46 17.81 -16.98
N LEU A 19 -2.51 17.84 -16.15
CA LEU A 19 -2.70 18.81 -15.08
C LEU A 19 -1.89 18.48 -13.82
N GLY A 20 -1.52 17.21 -13.64
CA GLY A 20 -0.76 16.73 -12.49
C GLY A 20 -1.56 16.64 -11.19
N GLU A 21 -2.91 16.60 -11.28
CA GLU A 21 -3.78 16.41 -10.11
C GLU A 21 -4.87 15.38 -10.43
N PRO A 22 -5.14 14.38 -9.55
CA PRO A 22 -6.16 13.37 -9.81
C PRO A 22 -7.58 13.98 -9.74
N SER A 23 -8.48 13.56 -10.63
CA SER A 23 -9.89 13.96 -10.56
C SER A 23 -10.62 13.42 -9.33
N GLN A 24 -10.14 12.31 -8.75
CA GLN A 24 -10.69 11.77 -7.52
C GLN A 24 -9.59 11.14 -6.66
N ARG A 25 -9.67 11.35 -5.35
CA ARG A 25 -8.86 10.64 -4.35
C ARG A 25 -9.66 10.41 -3.09
N GLY A 26 -9.31 9.39 -2.33
CA GLY A 26 -9.97 9.11 -1.06
C GLY A 26 -9.54 7.80 -0.42
N TRP A 27 -10.29 7.40 0.60
CA TRP A 27 -10.11 6.12 1.28
C TRP A 27 -10.98 5.05 0.60
N ILE A 28 -10.36 3.91 0.29
CA ILE A 28 -11.08 2.65 0.04
C ILE A 28 -11.45 2.03 1.39
N ASP A 29 -10.49 2.02 2.32
CA ASP A 29 -10.64 1.47 3.66
C ASP A 29 -9.81 2.28 4.66
N SER A 30 -10.49 3.13 5.44
CA SER A 30 -9.89 3.98 6.47
C SER A 30 -9.68 3.26 7.81
N GLU A 31 -10.41 2.17 8.05
CA GLU A 31 -10.32 1.37 9.28
C GLU A 31 -9.15 0.39 9.19
N GLY A 32 -8.91 -0.10 7.97
CA GLY A 32 -7.78 -0.93 7.58
C GLY A 32 -7.98 -2.41 7.89
N VAL A 33 -7.25 -3.24 7.15
CA VAL A 33 -7.20 -4.68 7.34
C VAL A 33 -6.18 -4.99 8.43
N ARG A 34 -6.56 -5.76 9.45
CA ARG A 34 -5.67 -6.17 10.55
C ARG A 34 -4.61 -7.14 10.06
N MET A 35 -3.38 -6.94 10.51
CA MET A 35 -2.22 -7.79 10.19
C MET A 35 -1.68 -8.52 11.41
N ASP A 36 -2.03 -8.11 12.63
CA ASP A 36 -1.56 -8.80 13.82
C ASP A 36 -2.10 -10.24 13.90
N PRO A 37 -1.27 -11.21 14.31
CA PRO A 37 -1.71 -12.57 14.60
C PRO A 37 -2.77 -12.59 15.71
N GLU A 38 -3.73 -13.50 15.61
CA GLU A 38 -4.71 -13.74 16.68
C GLU A 38 -4.21 -14.82 17.64
N ASP A 39 -3.50 -15.83 17.10
CA ASP A 39 -2.86 -16.91 17.82
C ASP A 39 -1.33 -16.93 17.62
N ALA A 40 -0.59 -17.58 18.52
CA ALA A 40 0.88 -17.64 18.43
C ALA A 40 1.39 -18.47 17.24
N GLU A 41 0.53 -19.29 16.63
CA GLU A 41 0.82 -20.08 15.43
C GLU A 41 0.57 -19.30 14.13
N ASP A 42 -0.08 -18.14 14.21
CA ASP A 42 -0.35 -17.29 13.05
C ASP A 42 0.92 -16.60 12.55
N PRO A 43 0.98 -16.24 11.25
CA PRO A 43 2.06 -15.45 10.71
C PRO A 43 2.27 -14.15 11.50
N SER A 44 3.53 -13.74 11.62
CA SER A 44 3.85 -12.43 12.20
C SER A 44 3.18 -11.30 11.38
N ALA A 45 2.97 -10.14 12.01
CA ALA A 45 2.39 -8.98 11.31
C ALA A 45 3.19 -8.61 10.06
N VAL A 46 4.52 -8.76 10.10
CA VAL A 46 5.42 -8.56 8.94
C VAL A 46 5.12 -9.58 7.83
N GLU A 47 5.01 -10.87 8.15
CA GLU A 47 4.73 -11.91 7.16
C GLU A 47 3.34 -11.76 6.54
N ALA A 48 2.32 -11.56 7.37
CA ALA A 48 0.95 -11.32 6.93
C ALA A 48 0.89 -10.09 5.99
N THR A 49 1.62 -9.02 6.32
CA THR A 49 1.69 -7.82 5.50
C THR A 49 2.37 -8.07 4.16
N VAL A 50 3.52 -8.75 4.15
CA VAL A 50 4.25 -9.05 2.91
C VAL A 50 3.40 -9.92 1.98
N GLU A 51 2.74 -10.95 2.52
CA GLU A 51 1.81 -11.78 1.75
C GLU A 51 0.65 -10.95 1.20
N PHE A 52 0.06 -10.09 2.05
CA PHE A 52 -1.04 -9.22 1.66
C PHE A 52 -0.66 -8.28 0.51
N LEU A 53 0.47 -7.57 0.62
CA LEU A 53 0.94 -6.63 -0.38
C LEU A 53 1.31 -7.33 -1.70
N ASN A 54 1.99 -8.46 -1.64
CA ASN A 54 2.32 -9.26 -2.82
C ASN A 54 1.07 -9.72 -3.57
N ARG A 55 0.05 -10.21 -2.85
CA ARG A 55 -1.24 -10.59 -3.44
C ARG A 55 -1.96 -9.40 -4.10
N LYS A 56 -1.73 -8.18 -3.61
CA LYS A 56 -2.29 -6.95 -4.17
C LYS A 56 -1.46 -6.35 -5.30
N GLY A 57 -0.25 -6.87 -5.56
CA GLY A 57 0.69 -6.27 -6.50
C GLY A 57 1.23 -4.90 -6.05
N ALA A 58 1.21 -4.62 -4.75
CA ALA A 58 1.65 -3.35 -4.18
C ALA A 58 3.16 -3.37 -3.92
N VAL A 59 3.95 -3.15 -4.97
CA VAL A 59 5.41 -3.33 -4.94
C VAL A 59 6.21 -2.02 -4.99
N HIS A 60 5.55 -0.87 -5.16
CA HIS A 60 6.22 0.42 -5.27
C HIS A 60 6.17 1.16 -3.93
N PRO A 61 7.28 1.28 -3.20
CA PRO A 61 7.29 1.99 -1.92
C PRO A 61 7.15 3.51 -2.11
N SER A 62 6.58 4.17 -1.12
CA SER A 62 6.43 5.63 -1.06
C SER A 62 7.76 6.40 -1.03
N SER A 63 8.83 5.73 -0.59
CA SER A 63 10.18 6.26 -0.52
C SER A 63 11.20 5.13 -0.72
N ASP A 64 12.26 5.41 -1.47
CA ASP A 64 13.41 4.53 -1.68
C ASP A 64 14.70 5.39 -1.59
N PRO A 65 15.49 5.34 -0.49
CA PRO A 65 15.35 4.43 0.65
C PRO A 65 14.15 4.78 1.56
N PRO A 66 13.68 3.85 2.41
CA PRO A 66 12.58 4.10 3.33
C PRO A 66 13.00 5.08 4.42
N THR A 67 12.07 5.94 4.84
CA THR A 67 12.25 6.88 5.96
C THR A 67 11.97 6.23 7.32
N GLY A 68 11.35 5.04 7.32
CA GLY A 68 10.95 4.28 8.51
C GLY A 68 9.77 4.90 9.27
N ILE A 69 9.06 5.86 8.66
CA ILE A 69 7.86 6.48 9.22
C ILE A 69 6.83 6.59 8.10
N ASP A 70 5.61 6.12 8.37
CA ASP A 70 4.44 6.22 7.48
C ASP A 70 4.69 5.58 6.09
N LEU A 71 5.38 4.44 6.08
CA LEU A 71 5.65 3.72 4.84
C LEU A 71 4.34 3.23 4.21
N TRP A 72 4.20 3.43 2.90
CA TRP A 72 3.11 2.86 2.11
C TRP A 72 3.63 2.31 0.80
N PHE A 73 2.87 1.40 0.21
CA PHE A 73 3.19 0.79 -1.09
C PHE A 73 2.04 1.01 -2.06
N SER A 74 2.33 1.30 -3.32
CA SER A 74 1.31 1.40 -4.36
C SER A 74 1.40 0.27 -5.39
N THR A 75 0.29 0.04 -6.07
CA THR A 75 0.26 -0.75 -7.30
C THR A 75 0.81 0.07 -8.47
N GLU A 76 1.10 -0.63 -9.57
CA GLU A 76 1.06 0.00 -10.90
C GLU A 76 -0.36 0.55 -11.18
N PRO A 77 -0.50 1.57 -12.03
CA PRO A 77 -1.82 2.05 -12.44
C PRO A 77 -2.62 0.95 -13.14
N GLU A 78 -3.84 0.70 -12.68
CA GLU A 78 -4.82 -0.11 -13.40
C GLU A 78 -5.50 0.77 -14.46
N ILE A 79 -5.41 0.39 -15.73
CA ILE A 79 -5.89 1.19 -16.86
C ILE A 79 -7.17 0.58 -17.44
N ASP A 80 -8.24 1.37 -17.49
CA ASP A 80 -9.42 1.05 -18.28
C ASP A 80 -9.15 1.36 -19.76
N PHE A 81 -9.13 0.34 -20.62
CA PHE A 81 -8.75 0.50 -22.02
C PHE A 81 -9.83 1.15 -22.90
N GLU A 82 -11.07 1.30 -22.42
CA GLU A 82 -12.15 1.96 -23.15
C GLU A 82 -12.10 3.48 -22.95
N SER A 83 -11.93 3.91 -21.70
CA SER A 83 -11.93 5.32 -21.30
C SER A 83 -10.53 5.94 -21.18
N GLY A 84 -9.50 5.12 -20.96
CA GLY A 84 -8.15 5.56 -20.62
C GLY A 84 -8.00 6.01 -19.16
N ASP A 85 -9.03 5.87 -18.32
CA ASP A 85 -8.97 6.19 -16.90
C ASP A 85 -7.99 5.25 -16.18
N GLN A 86 -7.24 5.80 -15.23
CA GLN A 86 -6.27 5.06 -14.42
C GLN A 86 -6.66 5.11 -12.95
N GLU A 87 -6.51 3.99 -12.25
CA GLU A 87 -6.63 3.93 -10.78
C GLU A 87 -5.31 3.43 -10.17
N ILE A 88 -4.79 4.18 -9.19
CA ILE A 88 -3.66 3.76 -8.36
C ILE A 88 -4.19 3.55 -6.95
N ARG A 89 -3.77 2.45 -6.31
CA ARG A 89 -4.08 2.18 -4.90
C ARG A 89 -2.82 2.22 -4.07
N SER A 90 -2.90 2.85 -2.90
CA SER A 90 -1.81 2.92 -1.93
C SER A 90 -2.22 2.24 -0.62
N TYR A 91 -1.31 1.44 -0.09
CA TYR A 91 -1.47 0.58 1.09
C TYR A 91 -0.56 1.06 2.19
N HIS A 92 -1.14 1.71 3.20
CA HIS A 92 -0.42 2.40 4.28
C HIS A 92 -0.23 1.48 5.47
N LEU A 93 1.02 1.32 5.91
CA LEU A 93 1.36 0.59 7.11
C LEU A 93 1.02 1.46 8.32
N TYR A 94 0.09 1.01 9.15
CA TYR A 94 -0.32 1.71 10.35
C TYR A 94 -0.14 0.85 11.59
N GLY A 95 0.50 1.40 12.62
CA GLY A 95 0.70 0.72 13.90
C GLY A 95 1.89 -0.24 13.94
N PHE A 96 2.71 -0.28 12.88
CA PHE A 96 3.98 -0.99 12.84
C PHE A 96 5.07 -0.18 13.55
N SER A 97 6.05 -0.87 14.12
CA SER A 97 7.30 -0.26 14.53
C SER A 97 8.18 0.06 13.32
N VAL A 98 9.12 0.99 13.49
CA VAL A 98 10.12 1.33 12.46
C VAL A 98 10.86 0.08 11.96
N GLU A 99 11.22 -0.83 12.87
CA GLU A 99 11.91 -2.06 12.50
C GLU A 99 11.04 -2.97 11.62
N GLU A 100 9.75 -3.11 11.94
CA GLU A 100 8.81 -3.89 11.15
C GLU A 100 8.56 -3.27 9.76
N GLU A 101 8.40 -1.93 9.67
CA GLU A 101 8.26 -1.24 8.39
C GLU A 101 9.48 -1.47 7.49
N LEU A 102 10.69 -1.40 8.06
CA LEU A 102 11.92 -1.68 7.33
C LEU A 102 12.01 -3.14 6.89
N GLN A 103 11.59 -4.10 7.73
CA GLN A 103 11.53 -5.51 7.34
C GLN A 103 10.56 -5.75 6.18
N VAL A 104 9.37 -5.13 6.21
CA VAL A 104 8.41 -5.20 5.10
C VAL A 104 9.01 -4.59 3.84
N PHE A 105 9.62 -3.39 3.92
CA PHE A 105 10.30 -2.76 2.81
C PHE A 105 11.32 -3.67 2.16
N HIS A 106 12.24 -4.24 2.95
CA HIS A 106 13.30 -5.08 2.41
C HIS A 106 12.75 -6.34 1.73
N ARG A 107 11.70 -6.95 2.29
CA ARG A 107 11.08 -8.16 1.72
C ARG A 107 10.28 -7.87 0.45
N ILE A 108 9.59 -6.73 0.34
CA ILE A 108 8.87 -6.35 -0.88
C ILE A 108 9.84 -5.89 -1.98
N ARG A 109 10.89 -5.16 -1.63
CA ARG A 109 11.78 -4.54 -2.61
C ARG A 109 12.87 -5.47 -3.15
N TYR A 110 13.33 -6.42 -2.34
CA TYR A 110 14.48 -7.27 -2.66
C TYR A 110 14.23 -8.78 -2.46
N GLY A 111 13.03 -9.17 -2.03
CA GLY A 111 12.65 -10.57 -1.80
C GLY A 111 12.00 -11.24 -3.00
#